data_AF-A0A3G2S220-F1
#
_entry.id   AF-A0A3G2S220-F1
#
_cell.length_a   1.000
_cell.length_b   1.000
_cell.length_c   1.000
_cell.angle_alpha   90.00
_cell.angle_beta   90.00
_cell.angle_gamma   90.00
#
_symmetry.space_group_name_H-M   'P 1'
#
loop_
_entity.id
_entity.type
_entity.pdbx_description
1 polymer ?
#
loop_
_entity_poly.entity_id
_entity_poly.type
_entity_poly.pdbx_seq_one_letter_code
_entity_poly.pdbx_strand_id
1 'polypeptide(L)'
;MLGIVTVGLSSLLVSVNASQIITSAMSTTPNSAIKTLLGLMVVFGAQIFSALQFVWEEKMMEDYLVEPLLIVGLEGIFGIFQVLILMCLLHFFIGSTPQGRSGIFDMREAWHQTMGIKNVRISAFGCAISIALFNVFGMTVTKYLSATTRSTIDTFRTLGICVVSVALGWEVLYPVSGTVQALGFAILAYGTFMFNGVISPPHFLQRKQIITNYDDM
;
A
#
# COMPACT_ATOMS: atom_id res chain seq x y z
N MET A 1 5.56 7.54 -5.62
CA MET A 1 4.26 7.90 -4.98
C MET A 1 3.43 8.89 -5.79
N LEU A 2 4.01 9.94 -6.38
CA LEU A 2 3.27 10.92 -7.20
C LEU A 2 2.45 10.28 -8.34
N GLY A 3 3.00 9.27 -8.99
CA GLY A 3 2.30 8.52 -10.04
C GLY A 3 1.14 7.63 -9.54
N ILE A 4 1.19 7.11 -8.30
CA ILE A 4 0.09 6.34 -7.70
C ILE A 4 -1.04 7.30 -7.34
N VAL A 5 -0.69 8.49 -6.87
CA VAL A 5 -1.66 9.56 -6.58
C VAL A 5 -2.36 10.02 -7.85
N THR A 6 -1.65 10.19 -8.98
CA THR A 6 -2.28 10.57 -10.25
C THR A 6 -3.13 9.45 -10.84
N VAL A 7 -2.71 8.18 -10.76
CA VAL A 7 -3.56 7.03 -11.12
C VAL A 7 -4.81 6.99 -10.23
N GLY A 8 -4.66 7.14 -8.92
CA GLY A 8 -5.80 7.17 -7.99
C GLY A 8 -6.77 8.32 -8.26
N LEU A 9 -6.25 9.51 -8.61
CA LEU A 9 -7.07 10.66 -9.03
C LEU A 9 -7.81 10.37 -10.35
N SER A 10 -7.21 9.61 -11.26
CA SER A 10 -7.84 9.28 -12.54
C SER A 10 -9.05 8.36 -12.38
N SER A 11 -9.03 7.43 -11.43
CA SER A 11 -10.19 6.60 -11.11
C SER A 11 -11.35 7.40 -10.52
N LEU A 12 -11.07 8.50 -9.81
CA LEU A 12 -12.11 9.44 -9.35
C LEU A 12 -12.78 10.19 -10.53
N LEU A 13 -12.03 10.46 -11.60
CA LEU A 13 -12.54 11.11 -12.81
C LEU A 13 -13.40 10.16 -13.66
N VAL A 14 -13.14 8.85 -13.62
CA VAL A 14 -13.89 7.80 -14.35
C VAL A 14 -15.18 7.41 -13.63
N SER A 15 -15.16 7.33 -12.30
CA SER A 15 -16.32 6.88 -11.50
C SER A 15 -17.45 7.91 -11.40
N VAL A 16 -17.14 9.21 -11.53
CA VAL A 16 -18.11 10.28 -11.40
C VAL A 16 -17.64 11.44 -12.27
N ASN A 17 -18.55 12.06 -13.04
CA ASN A 17 -18.29 13.33 -13.73
C ASN A 17 -17.46 14.24 -12.80
N ALA A 18 -16.26 14.64 -13.20
CA ALA A 18 -15.34 15.44 -12.37
C ALA A 18 -16.02 16.68 -11.76
N SER A 19 -16.96 17.25 -12.51
CA SER A 19 -17.86 18.31 -12.07
C SER A 19 -18.75 17.87 -10.90
N GLN A 20 -19.26 16.65 -10.84
CA GLN A 20 -20.04 16.16 -9.71
C GLN A 20 -19.23 15.78 -8.48
N ILE A 21 -17.93 15.46 -8.52
CA ILE A 21 -17.13 15.33 -7.27
C ILE A 21 -16.63 16.68 -6.78
N ILE A 22 -16.24 17.61 -7.64
CA ILE A 22 -15.83 18.95 -7.18
C ILE A 22 -17.06 19.75 -6.77
N THR A 23 -18.15 19.69 -7.55
CA THR A 23 -19.44 20.24 -7.15
C THR A 23 -20.00 19.47 -5.96
N SER A 24 -19.90 18.14 -5.82
CA SER A 24 -20.30 17.46 -4.57
C SER A 24 -19.29 17.59 -3.44
N ALA A 25 -18.03 17.94 -3.63
CA ALA A 25 -17.13 18.33 -2.53
C ALA A 25 -17.43 19.76 -2.08
N MET A 26 -17.94 20.59 -2.99
CA MET A 26 -18.45 21.94 -2.73
C MET A 26 -19.96 21.97 -2.38
N SER A 27 -20.71 20.89 -2.61
CA SER A 27 -22.17 20.77 -2.43
C SER A 27 -22.58 19.58 -1.58
N THR A 28 -21.64 18.76 -1.10
CA THR A 28 -21.95 17.81 -0.03
C THR A 28 -22.10 18.59 1.25
N THR A 29 -23.16 18.24 1.96
CA THR A 29 -23.29 18.45 3.40
C THR A 29 -21.90 18.32 4.05
N PRO A 30 -21.47 19.26 4.91
CA PRO A 30 -20.11 19.34 5.46
C PRO A 30 -19.59 18.01 6.03
N ASN A 31 -20.48 17.08 6.39
CA ASN A 31 -20.20 15.77 6.93
C ASN A 31 -19.49 14.78 5.97
N SER A 32 -19.63 14.89 4.64
CA SER A 32 -19.01 13.93 3.70
C SER A 32 -17.55 14.27 3.38
N ALA A 33 -17.24 15.55 3.15
CA ALA A 33 -15.86 16.00 2.92
C ALA A 33 -14.96 15.74 4.14
N ILE A 34 -15.49 15.94 5.36
CA ILE A 34 -14.77 15.66 6.61
C ILE A 34 -14.45 14.17 6.74
N LYS A 35 -15.36 13.26 6.36
CA LYS A 35 -15.11 11.80 6.38
C LYS A 35 -14.00 11.39 5.42
N THR A 36 -13.99 11.93 4.20
CA THR A 36 -12.92 11.65 3.23
C THR A 36 -11.58 12.17 3.71
N LEU A 37 -11.53 13.41 4.22
CA LEU A 37 -10.30 13.98 4.76
C LEU A 37 -9.77 13.18 5.96
N LEU A 38 -10.66 12.78 6.87
CA LEU A 38 -10.31 11.93 8.00
C LEU A 38 -9.70 10.60 7.53
N GLY A 39 -10.32 9.95 6.54
CA GLY A 39 -9.79 8.72 5.94
C GLY A 39 -8.39 8.90 5.36
N LEU A 40 -8.15 9.98 4.62
CA LEU A 40 -6.83 10.30 4.08
C LEU A 40 -5.78 10.49 5.19
N MET A 41 -6.11 11.23 6.26
CA MET A 41 -5.21 11.45 7.39
C MET A 41 -4.86 10.14 8.11
N VAL A 42 -5.83 9.24 8.28
CA VAL A 42 -5.59 7.92 8.87
C VAL A 42 -4.65 7.09 7.98
N VAL A 43 -4.86 7.09 6.67
CA VAL A 43 -3.98 6.37 5.72
C VAL A 43 -2.56 6.93 5.75
N PHE A 44 -2.39 8.25 5.69
CA PHE A 44 -1.08 8.88 5.77
C PHE A 44 -0.36 8.55 7.08
N GLY A 45 -1.06 8.60 8.21
CA GLY A 45 -0.52 8.19 9.51
C GLY A 45 -0.07 6.72 9.53
N ALA A 46 -0.89 5.83 8.96
CA ALA A 46 -0.55 4.41 8.86
C ALA A 46 0.73 4.17 8.02
N GLN A 47 0.89 4.87 6.89
CA GLN A 47 2.07 4.74 6.04
C GLN A 47 3.36 5.20 6.74
N ILE A 48 3.30 6.27 7.55
CA ILE A 48 4.45 6.72 8.35
C ILE A 48 4.86 5.64 9.35
N PHE A 49 3.89 5.04 10.03
CA PHE A 49 4.15 3.96 10.99
C PHE A 49 4.76 2.74 10.31
N SER A 50 4.24 2.32 9.16
CA SER A 50 4.81 1.20 8.38
C SER A 50 6.23 1.49 7.89
N ALA A 51 6.53 2.71 7.46
CA ALA A 51 7.88 3.09 7.05
C ALA A 51 8.86 3.05 8.23
N LEU A 52 8.46 3.55 9.40
CA LEU A 52 9.26 3.46 10.63
C LEU A 52 9.50 2.01 11.05
N GLN A 53 8.47 1.15 10.94
CA GLN A 53 8.59 -0.29 11.21
C GLN A 53 9.68 -0.92 10.35
N PHE A 54 9.69 -0.68 9.04
CA PHE A 54 10.70 -1.27 8.14
C PHE A 54 12.13 -0.81 8.45
N VAL A 55 12.31 0.47 8.78
CA VAL A 55 13.64 0.99 9.16
C VAL A 55 14.09 0.41 10.50
N TRP A 56 13.17 0.25 11.45
CA TRP A 56 13.49 -0.32 12.74
C TRP A 56 13.81 -1.81 12.65
N GLU A 57 13.09 -2.57 11.84
CA GLU A 57 13.37 -3.97 11.53
C GLU A 57 14.74 -4.15 10.88
N GLU A 58 15.07 -3.31 9.90
CA GLU A 58 16.40 -3.30 9.28
C GLU A 58 17.50 -3.08 10.32
N LYS A 59 17.36 -2.02 11.14
CA LYS A 59 18.35 -1.72 12.19
C LYS A 59 18.49 -2.87 13.19
N MET A 60 17.38 -3.48 13.60
CA MET A 60 17.41 -4.61 14.53
C MET A 60 18.08 -5.84 13.91
N MET A 61 17.88 -6.10 12.62
CA MET A 61 18.55 -7.20 11.92
C MET A 61 20.03 -6.95 11.66
N GLU A 62 20.45 -5.69 11.57
CA GLU A 62 21.88 -5.33 11.56
C GLU A 62 22.53 -5.56 12.92
N ASP A 63 21.87 -5.13 14.01
CA ASP A 63 22.44 -5.15 15.35
C ASP A 63 22.36 -6.55 16.01
N TYR A 64 21.39 -7.37 15.61
CA TYR A 64 21.18 -8.73 16.10
C TYR A 64 21.12 -9.74 14.94
N LEU A 65 21.93 -10.80 15.01
CA LEU A 65 21.91 -11.93 14.07
C LEU A 65 20.66 -12.81 14.26
N VAL A 66 19.50 -12.26 13.96
CA VAL A 66 18.21 -12.97 14.07
C VAL A 66 17.82 -13.53 12.70
N GLU A 67 17.19 -14.70 12.69
CA GLU A 67 16.69 -15.31 11.47
C GLU A 67 15.38 -14.64 11.01
N PRO A 68 15.26 -14.23 9.73
CA PRO A 68 14.06 -13.54 9.22
C PRO A 68 12.76 -14.29 9.46
N LEU A 69 12.80 -15.62 9.35
CA LEU A 69 11.63 -16.47 9.54
C LEU A 69 11.10 -16.40 10.98
N LEU A 70 12.00 -16.32 11.96
CA LEU A 70 11.62 -16.19 13.37
C LEU A 70 10.99 -14.82 13.66
N ILE A 71 11.55 -13.74 13.10
CA ILE A 71 11.02 -12.38 13.28
C ILE A 71 9.59 -12.30 12.72
N VAL A 72 9.39 -12.74 11.48
CA VAL A 72 8.07 -12.72 10.83
C VAL A 72 7.08 -13.61 11.56
N GLY A 73 7.52 -14.76 12.06
CA GLY A 73 6.68 -15.66 12.86
C GLY A 73 6.20 -15.01 14.15
N LEU A 74 7.11 -14.34 14.88
CA LEU A 74 6.77 -13.60 16.11
C LEU A 74 5.84 -12.41 15.80
N GLU A 75 6.15 -11.63 14.77
CA GLU A 75 5.29 -10.52 14.33
C GLU A 75 3.88 -11.01 13.96
N GLY A 76 3.77 -12.13 13.25
CA GLY A 76 2.48 -12.75 12.92
C GLY A 76 1.69 -13.16 14.16
N ILE A 77 2.35 -13.76 15.16
CA ILE A 77 1.72 -14.15 16.43
C ILE A 77 1.24 -12.91 17.19
N PHE A 78 2.08 -11.90 17.37
CA PHE A 78 1.71 -10.65 18.03
C PHE A 78 0.61 -9.90 17.25
N GLY A 79 0.63 -9.94 15.93
CA GLY A 79 -0.40 -9.38 15.07
C GLY A 79 -1.75 -10.07 15.25
N ILE A 80 -1.78 -11.40 15.37
CA ILE A 80 -3.01 -12.14 15.69
C ILE A 80 -3.57 -11.68 17.04
N PHE A 81 -2.74 -11.60 18.08
CA PHE A 81 -3.19 -11.12 19.39
C PHE A 81 -3.72 -9.69 19.33
N GLN A 82 -3.00 -8.79 18.66
CA GLN A 82 -3.41 -7.40 18.50
C GLN A 82 -4.77 -7.27 17.80
N VAL A 83 -4.97 -8.01 16.71
CA VAL A 83 -6.23 -8.00 15.95
C VAL A 83 -7.37 -8.60 16.77
N LEU A 84 -7.15 -9.72 17.47
CA LEU A 84 -8.18 -10.34 18.30
C LEU A 84 -8.60 -9.44 19.48
N ILE A 85 -7.63 -8.81 20.15
CA ILE A 85 -7.91 -7.86 21.24
C ILE A 85 -8.71 -6.67 20.70
N LEU A 86 -8.26 -6.06 19.60
CA LEU A 86 -8.94 -4.91 19.00
C LEU A 86 -10.35 -5.27 18.53
N MET A 87 -10.53 -6.44 17.91
CA MET A 87 -11.83 -6.93 17.47
C MET A 87 -12.79 -7.16 18.65
N CYS A 88 -12.30 -7.73 19.74
CA CYS A 88 -13.08 -7.92 20.97
C CYS A 88 -13.51 -6.58 21.58
N LEU A 89 -12.57 -5.63 21.71
CA LEU A 89 -12.86 -4.30 22.23
C LEU A 89 -13.89 -3.56 21.37
N LEU A 90 -13.71 -3.54 20.05
CA LEU A 90 -14.64 -2.87 19.13
C LEU A 90 -16.03 -3.53 19.13
N HIS A 91 -16.10 -4.86 19.23
CA HIS A 91 -17.37 -5.56 19.36
C HIS A 91 -18.08 -5.23 20.68
N PHE A 92 -17.34 -5.10 21.78
CA PHE A 92 -17.90 -4.75 23.07
C PHE A 92 -18.42 -3.30 23.11
N PHE A 93 -17.62 -2.34 22.63
CA PHE A 93 -17.97 -0.92 22.68
C PHE A 93 -18.99 -0.48 21.63
N ILE A 94 -18.91 -1.02 20.41
CA ILE A 94 -19.68 -0.54 19.25
C ILE A 94 -20.58 -1.65 18.69
N GLY A 95 -20.04 -2.87 18.53
CA GLY A 95 -20.78 -3.99 17.92
C GLY A 95 -21.95 -4.52 18.77
N SER A 96 -21.93 -4.32 20.09
CA SER A 96 -22.98 -4.76 21.03
C SER A 96 -24.16 -3.79 21.12
N THR A 97 -24.03 -2.58 20.58
CA THR A 97 -25.11 -1.59 20.52
C THR A 97 -26.16 -1.99 19.47
N PRO A 98 -27.47 -1.71 19.67
CA PRO A 98 -28.52 -2.04 18.68
C PRO A 98 -28.28 -1.49 17.27
N GLN A 99 -27.48 -0.42 17.14
CA GLN A 99 -27.09 0.21 15.87
C GLN A 99 -25.85 -0.44 15.22
N GLY A 100 -25.05 -1.18 15.98
CA GLY A 100 -23.79 -1.82 15.54
C GLY A 100 -23.92 -3.33 15.26
N ARG A 101 -25.05 -3.93 15.62
CA ARG A 101 -25.33 -5.36 15.42
C ARG A 101 -25.51 -5.66 13.92
N SER A 102 -24.81 -6.67 13.42
CA SER A 102 -24.64 -6.93 11.97
C SER A 102 -23.86 -5.85 11.19
N GLY A 103 -23.19 -4.93 11.89
CA GLY A 103 -22.31 -3.93 11.31
C GLY A 103 -20.87 -4.42 11.13
N ILE A 104 -20.01 -3.57 10.57
CA ILE A 104 -18.59 -3.88 10.31
C ILE A 104 -17.75 -4.22 11.56
N PHE A 105 -18.25 -3.88 12.76
CA PHE A 105 -17.59 -4.15 14.04
C PHE A 105 -18.25 -5.31 14.81
N ASP A 106 -19.18 -6.04 14.19
CA ASP A 106 -19.78 -7.23 14.79
C ASP A 106 -18.94 -8.48 14.51
N MET A 107 -18.20 -8.91 15.53
CA MET A 107 -17.32 -10.08 15.46
C MET A 107 -18.07 -11.38 15.15
N ARG A 108 -19.29 -11.54 15.70
CA ARG A 108 -20.06 -12.78 15.54
C ARG A 108 -20.54 -12.94 14.11
N GLU A 109 -21.02 -11.85 13.53
CA GLU A 109 -21.49 -11.82 12.15
C GLU A 109 -20.31 -11.96 11.18
N ALA A 110 -19.19 -11.26 11.42
CA ALA A 110 -17.98 -11.39 10.61
C ALA A 110 -17.45 -12.84 10.57
N TRP A 111 -17.45 -13.55 11.70
CA TRP A 111 -17.06 -14.96 11.75
C TRP A 111 -18.00 -15.85 10.94
N HIS A 112 -19.31 -15.64 11.09
CA HIS A 112 -20.32 -16.41 10.38
C HIS A 112 -20.22 -16.23 8.86
N GLN A 113 -20.05 -14.99 8.38
CA GLN A 113 -19.90 -14.70 6.96
C GLN A 113 -18.60 -15.27 6.39
N THR A 114 -17.50 -15.17 7.14
CA THR A 114 -16.19 -15.66 6.71
C THR A 114 -16.16 -17.19 6.62
N MET A 115 -16.75 -17.89 7.60
CA MET A 115 -16.72 -19.36 7.67
C MET A 115 -17.87 -20.04 6.93
N GLY A 116 -19.02 -19.37 6.82
CA GLY A 116 -20.23 -19.89 6.18
C GLY A 116 -20.16 -19.88 4.64
N ILE A 117 -19.46 -18.90 4.05
CA ILE A 117 -19.38 -18.77 2.59
C ILE A 117 -18.09 -19.42 2.08
N LYS A 118 -18.22 -20.54 1.36
CA LYS A 118 -17.08 -21.32 0.85
C LYS A 118 -16.10 -20.49 0.03
N ASN A 119 -16.60 -19.62 -0.85
CA ASN A 119 -15.76 -18.79 -1.71
C ASN A 119 -14.92 -17.79 -0.90
N VAL A 120 -15.56 -17.10 0.07
CA VAL A 120 -14.89 -16.13 0.96
C VAL A 120 -13.82 -16.83 1.80
N ARG A 121 -14.12 -18.02 2.33
CA ARG A 121 -13.17 -18.78 3.13
C ARG A 121 -11.93 -19.17 2.33
N ILE A 122 -12.10 -19.68 1.11
CA ILE A 122 -10.97 -20.09 0.26
C ILE A 122 -10.14 -18.87 -0.14
N SER A 123 -10.76 -17.77 -0.55
CA SER A 123 -10.04 -16.54 -0.90
C SER A 123 -9.31 -15.95 0.32
N ALA A 124 -9.93 -15.96 1.50
CA ALA A 124 -9.30 -15.45 2.72
C ALA A 124 -8.07 -16.27 3.11
N PHE A 125 -8.16 -17.60 3.08
CA PHE A 125 -7.02 -18.47 3.35
C PHE A 125 -5.90 -18.32 2.31
N GLY A 126 -6.27 -18.23 1.03
CA GLY A 126 -5.31 -18.00 -0.05
C GLY A 126 -4.57 -16.68 0.10
N CYS A 127 -5.29 -15.59 0.40
CA CYS A 127 -4.70 -14.29 0.68
C CYS A 127 -3.79 -14.33 1.92
N ALA A 128 -4.20 -15.00 2.99
CA ALA A 128 -3.39 -15.11 4.21
C ALA A 128 -2.05 -15.81 3.96
N ILE A 129 -2.06 -16.92 3.22
CA ILE A 129 -0.84 -17.64 2.82
C ILE A 129 0.04 -16.75 1.93
N SER A 130 -0.56 -16.04 0.96
CA SER A 130 0.17 -15.13 0.09
C SER A 130 0.85 -14.00 0.87
N ILE A 131 0.18 -13.41 1.86
CA ILE A 131 0.73 -12.35 2.69
C ILE A 131 1.86 -12.90 3.57
N ALA A 132 1.69 -14.08 4.16
CA ALA A 132 2.73 -14.72 4.97
C ALA A 132 4.01 -14.97 4.16
N LEU A 133 3.88 -15.54 2.97
CA LEU A 133 5.01 -15.75 2.05
C LEU A 133 5.65 -14.42 1.64
N PHE A 134 4.85 -13.42 1.31
CA PHE A 134 5.34 -12.08 0.95
C PHE A 134 6.18 -11.46 2.08
N ASN A 135 5.73 -11.58 3.34
CA ASN A 135 6.47 -11.05 4.48
C ASN A 135 7.77 -11.80 4.75
N VAL A 136 7.79 -13.13 4.61
CA VAL A 136 9.01 -13.94 4.74
C VAL A 136 10.03 -13.55 3.67
N PHE A 137 9.64 -13.57 2.39
CA PHE A 137 10.53 -13.19 1.29
C PHE A 137 10.98 -11.73 1.41
N GLY A 138 10.09 -10.83 1.79
CA GLY A 138 10.43 -9.42 2.04
C GLY A 138 11.49 -9.26 3.13
N MET A 139 11.35 -9.94 4.26
CA MET A 139 12.32 -9.89 5.35
C MET A 139 13.65 -10.53 4.98
N THR A 140 13.62 -11.64 4.23
CA THR A 140 14.83 -12.25 3.66
C THR A 140 15.57 -11.26 2.75
N VAL A 141 14.86 -10.55 1.87
CA VAL A 141 15.46 -9.52 1.02
C VAL A 141 16.05 -8.37 1.84
N THR A 142 15.35 -7.89 2.87
CA THR A 142 15.88 -6.85 3.75
C THR A 142 17.18 -7.29 4.41
N LYS A 143 17.25 -8.53 4.90
CA LYS A 143 18.46 -9.06 5.56
C LYS A 143 19.67 -9.17 4.62
N TYR A 144 19.46 -9.59 3.37
CA TYR A 144 20.57 -9.84 2.44
C TYR A 144 20.94 -8.65 1.55
N LEU A 145 20.03 -7.69 1.35
CA LEU A 145 20.25 -6.55 0.44
C LEU A 145 20.10 -5.21 1.19
N SER A 146 18.88 -4.83 1.55
CA SER A 146 18.54 -3.63 2.36
C SER A 146 17.02 -3.37 2.36
N ALA A 147 16.54 -2.54 3.27
CA ALA A 147 15.16 -2.03 3.25
C ALA A 147 14.87 -1.18 2.00
N THR A 148 15.90 -0.51 1.46
CA THR A 148 15.78 0.22 0.19
C THR A 148 15.39 -0.72 -0.95
N THR A 149 16.03 -1.90 -1.03
CA THR A 149 15.70 -2.90 -2.06
C THR A 149 14.30 -3.48 -1.89
N ARG A 150 13.87 -3.70 -0.64
CA ARG A 150 12.50 -4.13 -0.35
C ARG A 150 11.47 -3.09 -0.82
N SER A 151 11.69 -1.81 -0.54
CA SER A 151 10.83 -0.71 -1.00
C SER A 151 10.74 -0.64 -2.54
N THR A 152 11.85 -0.92 -3.23
CA THR A 152 11.86 -1.06 -4.69
C THR A 152 10.99 -2.21 -5.18
N ILE A 153 11.08 -3.39 -4.56
CA ILE A 153 10.26 -4.56 -4.92
C ILE A 153 8.77 -4.28 -4.71
N ASP A 154 8.41 -3.58 -3.64
CA ASP A 154 7.04 -3.13 -3.39
C ASP A 154 6.52 -2.20 -4.47
N THR A 155 7.40 -1.35 -5.01
CA THR A 155 7.10 -0.48 -6.14
C THR A 155 6.87 -1.31 -7.42
N PHE A 156 7.72 -2.30 -7.69
CA PHE A 156 7.53 -3.22 -8.83
C PHE A 156 6.27 -4.06 -8.73
N ARG A 157 5.86 -4.50 -7.53
CA ARG A 157 4.57 -5.18 -7.33
C ARG A 157 3.42 -4.29 -7.80
N THR A 158 3.42 -3.03 -7.40
CA THR A 158 2.39 -2.07 -7.82
C THR A 158 2.39 -1.92 -9.33
N LEU A 159 3.55 -1.69 -9.95
CA LEU A 159 3.69 -1.64 -11.41
C LEU A 159 3.20 -2.92 -12.11
N GLY A 160 3.53 -4.09 -11.58
CA GLY A 160 3.13 -5.38 -12.14
C GLY A 160 1.62 -5.53 -12.15
N ILE A 161 0.94 -5.19 -11.05
CA ILE A 161 -0.53 -5.17 -10.98
C ILE A 161 -1.09 -4.24 -12.04
N CYS A 162 -0.52 -3.04 -12.20
CA CYS A 162 -0.96 -2.07 -13.20
C CYS A 162 -0.83 -2.60 -14.63
N VAL A 163 0.31 -3.18 -14.98
CA VAL A 163 0.58 -3.75 -16.31
C VAL A 163 -0.37 -4.92 -16.60
N VAL A 164 -0.54 -5.83 -15.63
CA VAL A 164 -1.44 -6.98 -15.77
C VAL A 164 -2.90 -6.55 -15.88
N SER A 165 -3.33 -5.56 -15.10
CA SER A 165 -4.71 -5.04 -15.16
C SER A 165 -5.05 -4.46 -16.53
N VAL A 166 -4.11 -3.73 -17.14
CA VAL A 166 -4.26 -3.22 -18.51
C VAL A 166 -4.23 -4.36 -19.53
N ALA A 167 -3.31 -5.32 -19.39
CA ALA A 167 -3.18 -6.45 -20.32
C ALA A 167 -4.41 -7.38 -20.34
N LEU A 168 -5.07 -7.56 -19.19
CA LEU A 168 -6.31 -8.33 -19.07
C LEU A 168 -7.56 -7.55 -19.51
N GLY A 169 -7.42 -6.26 -19.87
CA GLY A 169 -8.54 -5.42 -20.29
C GLY A 169 -9.51 -5.05 -19.16
N TRP A 170 -9.12 -5.22 -17.89
CA TRP A 170 -9.92 -4.77 -16.74
C TRP A 170 -9.99 -3.25 -16.63
N GLU A 171 -9.03 -2.54 -17.25
CA GLU A 171 -9.01 -1.09 -17.36
C GLU A 171 -9.35 -0.67 -18.80
N VAL A 172 -10.53 -0.07 -18.99
CA VAL A 172 -10.97 0.41 -20.31
C VAL A 172 -10.45 1.84 -20.54
N LEU A 173 -9.41 1.96 -21.37
CA LEU A 173 -8.82 3.24 -21.76
C LEU A 173 -9.76 4.02 -22.70
N TYR A 174 -10.76 4.71 -22.13
CA TYR A 174 -11.53 5.70 -22.88
C TYR A 174 -10.64 6.91 -23.26
N PRO A 175 -10.74 7.46 -24.49
CA PRO A 175 -9.76 8.40 -25.05
C PRO A 175 -9.60 9.76 -24.34
N VAL A 176 -10.51 10.14 -23.42
CA VAL A 176 -10.46 11.43 -22.71
C VAL A 176 -10.10 11.29 -21.21
N SER A 177 -10.48 10.18 -20.57
CA SER A 177 -10.19 9.93 -19.14
C SER A 177 -9.09 8.90 -18.90
N GLY A 178 -8.92 7.93 -19.81
CA GLY A 178 -7.87 6.91 -19.76
C GLY A 178 -6.47 7.47 -20.00
N THR A 179 -6.35 8.64 -20.66
CA THR A 179 -5.07 9.29 -20.93
C THR A 179 -4.37 9.77 -19.65
N VAL A 180 -5.13 10.22 -18.65
CA VAL A 180 -4.57 10.65 -17.34
C VAL A 180 -4.10 9.44 -16.53
N GLN A 181 -4.84 8.34 -16.59
CA GLN A 181 -4.48 7.08 -15.95
C GLN A 181 -3.24 6.45 -16.59
N ALA A 182 -3.20 6.38 -17.92
CA ALA A 182 -2.04 5.93 -18.69
C ALA A 182 -0.81 6.81 -18.42
N LEU A 183 -0.99 8.13 -18.33
CA LEU A 183 0.08 9.05 -17.94
C LEU A 183 0.57 8.77 -16.51
N GLY A 184 -0.34 8.50 -15.57
CA GLY A 184 0.01 8.09 -14.21
C GLY A 184 0.84 6.81 -14.18
N PHE A 185 0.46 5.80 -14.97
CA PHE A 185 1.25 4.57 -15.12
C PHE A 185 2.62 4.83 -15.76
N ALA A 186 2.69 5.68 -16.79
CA ALA A 186 3.95 6.06 -17.42
C ALA A 186 4.88 6.77 -16.44
N ILE A 187 4.36 7.71 -15.64
CA ILE A 187 5.12 8.42 -14.60
C ILE A 187 5.59 7.44 -13.52
N LEU A 188 4.78 6.46 -13.12
CA LEU A 188 5.19 5.42 -12.18
C LEU A 188 6.30 4.54 -12.71
N ALA A 189 6.16 4.04 -13.94
CA ALA A 189 7.17 3.21 -14.57
C ALA A 189 8.47 3.99 -14.72
N TYR A 190 8.40 5.22 -15.24
CA TYR A 190 9.54 6.11 -15.40
C TYR A 190 10.25 6.40 -14.07
N GLY A 191 9.51 6.79 -13.03
CA GLY A 191 10.08 7.06 -11.71
C GLY A 191 10.77 5.84 -11.10
N THR A 192 10.23 4.65 -11.32
CA THR A 192 10.80 3.39 -10.82
C THR A 192 12.08 3.02 -11.58
N PHE A 193 12.11 3.18 -12.89
CA PHE A 193 13.31 2.94 -13.69
C PHE A 193 14.43 3.95 -13.40
N MET A 194 14.08 5.21 -13.16
CA MET A 194 15.04 6.24 -12.75
C MET A 194 15.61 5.95 -11.36
N PHE A 195 14.78 5.53 -10.39
CA PHE A 195 15.25 5.15 -9.06
C PHE A 195 16.18 3.93 -9.07
N ASN A 196 15.91 2.96 -9.94
CA ASN A 196 16.75 1.78 -10.13
C ASN A 196 18.01 2.03 -10.99
N GLY A 197 18.24 3.26 -11.46
CA GLY A 197 19.38 3.59 -12.32
C GLY A 197 19.34 3.00 -13.72
N VAL A 198 18.19 2.44 -14.14
CA VAL A 198 17.98 1.91 -15.50
C VAL A 198 17.90 3.05 -16.52
N ILE A 199 17.34 4.20 -16.11
CA ILE A 199 17.24 5.40 -16.93
C ILE A 199 18.02 6.52 -16.24
N SER A 200 18.92 7.18 -16.98
CA SER A 200 19.69 8.31 -16.48
C SER A 200 18.78 9.46 -16.06
N PRO A 201 19.04 10.13 -14.92
CA PRO A 201 18.24 11.27 -14.51
C PRO A 201 18.36 12.41 -15.54
N PRO A 202 17.33 13.27 -15.66
CA PRO A 202 17.37 14.41 -16.57
C PRO A 202 18.59 15.28 -16.26
N HIS A 203 19.18 15.88 -17.30
CA HIS A 203 20.46 16.60 -17.26
C HIS A 203 20.61 17.63 -16.11
N PHE A 204 19.50 18.15 -15.57
CA PHE A 204 19.45 19.09 -14.45
C PHE A 204 19.74 18.45 -13.06
N LEU A 205 19.50 17.13 -12.90
CA LEU A 205 19.72 16.39 -11.65
C LEU A 205 21.00 15.55 -11.68
N GLN A 206 21.73 15.55 -12.79
CA GLN A 206 23.03 14.90 -12.87
C GLN A 206 23.99 15.63 -11.93
N ARG A 207 24.44 14.94 -10.87
CA ARG A 207 25.55 15.41 -10.05
C ARG A 207 26.74 15.59 -10.98
N LYS A 208 27.17 16.84 -11.19
CA LYS A 208 28.47 17.14 -11.81
C LYS A 208 29.52 16.43 -10.96
N GLN A 209 30.07 15.33 -11.46
CA GLN A 209 31.25 14.72 -10.85
C GLN A 209 32.38 15.73 -11.04
N ILE A 210 32.72 16.45 -9.98
CA ILE A 210 33.98 17.16 -9.90
C ILE A 210 35.02 16.04 -9.81
N ILE A 211 35.67 15.76 -10.92
CA ILE A 211 36.86 14.91 -10.96
C ILE A 211 37.92 15.70 -10.17
N THR A 212 38.06 15.40 -8.88
CA THR A 212 39.23 15.82 -8.14
C THR A 212 40.37 14.95 -8.65
N ASN A 213 41.13 15.46 -9.61
CA ASN A 213 42.42 14.89 -9.99
C ASN A 213 43.28 14.83 -8.73
N TYR A 214 43.57 13.62 -8.28
CA TYR A 214 44.56 13.36 -7.24
C TYR A 214 45.86 12.94 -7.93
N ASP A 215 46.35 13.78 -8.85
CA ASP A 215 47.60 13.56 -9.58
C ASP A 215 48.60 14.72 -9.44
N ASP A 216 48.36 15.66 -8.52
CA ASP A 216 49.34 16.69 -8.15
C ASP A 216 49.38 16.86 -6.62
N MET A 217 50.18 16.01 -5.94
CA MET A 217 50.95 16.31 -4.71
C MET A 217 51.72 15.08 -4.23
#